data_AF-A0A8B6HF96-F1
#
_entry.id   AF-A0A8B6HF96-F1
#
_cell.length_a   1.000
_cell.length_b   1.000
_cell.length_c   1.000
_cell.angle_alpha   90.00
_cell.angle_beta   90.00
_cell.angle_gamma   90.00
#
_symmetry.space_group_name_H-M   'P 1'
#
loop_
_entity.id
_entity.type
_entity.pdbx_description
1 polymer ?
#
loop_
_entity_poly.entity_id
_entity_poly.type
_entity_poly.pdbx_seq_one_letter_code
_entity_poly.pdbx_strand_id
1 'polypeptide(L)'
;MESGKRRFVDTSDEEIEQKRLKMSADKTIKQNIAAATIFREYLKVKKMDPGFEQYDTLKLDEVLGHFYMDVRKADGNRYKTNSLQCLRYSLNRYLKAPPYNKKN
;
A
#
# COMPACT_ATOMS: atom_id res chain seq x y z
N MET A 1 -4.25 33.90 -29.36
CA MET A 1 -3.05 33.11 -29.73
C MET A 1 -3.16 31.82 -28.94
N GLU A 2 -3.49 30.73 -29.62
CA GLU A 2 -3.85 29.46 -29.00
C GLU A 2 -2.58 28.63 -28.83
N SER A 3 -2.10 28.53 -27.59
CA SER A 3 -0.91 27.74 -27.25
C SER A 3 -1.23 26.25 -27.47
N GLY A 4 -0.86 25.75 -28.65
CA GLY A 4 -1.06 24.36 -29.03
C GLY A 4 -0.44 23.39 -28.02
N LYS A 5 -1.24 22.41 -27.59
CA LYS A 5 -0.80 21.28 -26.76
C LYS A 5 0.25 20.47 -27.54
N ARG A 6 1.54 20.75 -27.33
CA ARG A 6 2.64 19.93 -27.84
C ARG A 6 2.75 18.65 -27.00
N ARG A 7 2.86 17.49 -27.66
CA ARG A 7 2.92 16.16 -27.02
C ARG A 7 4.12 16.00 -26.08
N PHE A 8 5.20 16.73 -26.35
CA PHE A 8 6.43 16.75 -25.57
C PHE A 8 6.83 18.22 -25.39
N VAL A 9 7.13 18.61 -24.16
CA VAL A 9 7.53 19.96 -23.75
C VAL A 9 8.88 19.84 -23.05
N ASP A 10 9.79 20.77 -23.35
CA ASP A 10 11.07 20.86 -22.66
C ASP A 10 10.81 21.23 -21.21
N THR A 11 11.01 20.27 -20.32
CA THR A 11 10.78 20.37 -18.87
C THR A 11 12.12 20.70 -18.21
N SER A 12 12.17 21.64 -17.27
CA SER A 12 13.43 21.98 -16.62
C SER A 12 13.91 20.86 -15.68
N ASP A 13 15.21 20.81 -15.39
CA ASP A 13 15.78 19.85 -14.43
C ASP A 13 15.14 20.00 -13.03
N GLU A 14 14.75 21.22 -12.66
CA GLU A 14 14.05 21.52 -11.40
C GLU A 14 12.64 20.92 -11.38
N GLU A 15 11.89 21.01 -12.48
CA GLU A 15 10.57 20.39 -12.61
C GLU A 15 10.64 18.86 -12.60
N ILE A 16 11.68 18.28 -13.20
CA ILE A 16 11.96 16.83 -13.15
C ILE A 16 12.23 16.39 -11.71
N GLU A 17 13.08 17.12 -10.99
CA GLU A 17 13.46 16.77 -9.62
C GLU A 17 12.29 16.96 -8.65
N GLN A 18 11.54 18.06 -8.74
CA GLN A 18 10.32 18.25 -7.95
C GLN A 18 9.29 17.14 -8.22
N LYS A 19 9.14 16.73 -9.48
CA LYS A 19 8.24 15.65 -9.84
C LYS A 19 8.72 14.31 -9.29
N ARG A 20 10.02 14.01 -9.27
CA ARG A 20 10.59 12.80 -8.65
C ARG A 20 10.37 12.75 -7.13
N LEU A 21 10.65 13.85 -6.44
CA LEU A 21 10.43 13.98 -5.00
C LEU A 21 8.95 13.76 -4.65
N LYS A 22 8.04 14.42 -5.37
CA LYS A 22 6.59 14.32 -5.14
C LYS A 22 6.04 12.93 -5.51
N MET A 23 6.51 12.34 -6.61
CA MET A 23 6.04 11.02 -7.06
C MET A 23 6.44 9.88 -6.12
N SER A 24 7.64 9.94 -5.52
CA SER A 24 8.16 8.86 -4.68
C SER A 24 7.48 8.79 -3.31
N ALA A 25 7.21 9.94 -2.68
CA ALA A 25 6.57 10.02 -1.39
C ALA A 25 5.07 9.68 -1.47
N ASP A 26 4.32 10.35 -2.35
CA ASP A 26 2.86 10.25 -2.38
C ASP A 26 2.37 8.88 -2.85
N LYS A 27 2.98 8.31 -3.89
CA LYS A 27 2.55 7.01 -4.41
C LYS A 27 2.77 5.90 -3.40
N THR A 28 3.89 5.94 -2.69
CA THR A 28 4.23 4.87 -1.75
C THR A 28 3.39 4.96 -0.48
N ILE A 29 3.11 6.16 0.02
CA ILE A 29 2.18 6.36 1.15
C ILE A 29 0.79 5.86 0.78
N LYS A 30 0.29 6.22 -0.41
CA LYS A 30 -1.02 5.75 -0.90
C LYS A 30 -1.08 4.23 -1.02
N GLN A 31 -0.03 3.59 -1.52
CA GLN A 31 0.04 2.13 -1.60
C GLN A 31 0.01 1.47 -0.22
N ASN A 32 0.72 2.01 0.76
CA ASN A 32 0.71 1.52 2.14
C ASN A 32 -0.69 1.63 2.77
N ILE A 33 -1.33 2.79 2.64
CA ILE A 33 -2.69 3.04 3.15
C ILE A 33 -3.70 2.12 2.45
N ALA A 34 -3.57 1.93 1.14
CA ALA A 34 -4.43 1.02 0.39
C ALA A 34 -4.28 -0.43 0.87
N ALA A 35 -3.05 -0.88 1.11
CA ALA A 35 -2.79 -2.22 1.64
C ALA A 35 -3.38 -2.41 3.05
N ALA A 36 -3.24 -1.41 3.93
CA ALA A 36 -3.86 -1.41 5.26
C ALA A 36 -5.40 -1.43 5.17
N THR A 37 -5.98 -0.70 4.21
CA THR A 37 -7.43 -0.66 4.00
C THR A 37 -7.97 -2.03 3.60
N ILE A 38 -7.33 -2.69 2.64
CA ILE A 38 -7.71 -4.05 2.20
C ILE A 38 -7.64 -5.04 3.38
N PHE A 39 -6.59 -4.92 4.21
CA PHE A 39 -6.46 -5.79 5.38
C PHE A 39 -7.55 -5.52 6.42
N ARG A 40 -7.89 -4.25 6.69
CA ARG A 40 -9.01 -3.89 7.58
C ARG A 40 -10.35 -4.43 7.07
N GLU A 41 -10.60 -4.35 5.76
CA GLU A 41 -11.81 -4.93 5.15
C GLU A 41 -11.85 -6.45 5.33
N TYR A 42 -10.73 -7.14 5.12
CA TYR A 42 -10.62 -8.57 5.38
C TYR A 42 -10.94 -8.92 6.84
N LEU A 43 -10.40 -8.16 7.80
CA LEU A 43 -10.68 -8.37 9.23
C LEU A 43 -12.17 -8.18 9.55
N LYS A 44 -12.82 -7.16 8.97
CA LYS A 44 -14.27 -6.95 9.13
C LYS A 44 -15.07 -8.14 8.62
N VAL A 45 -14.72 -8.67 7.44
CA VAL A 45 -15.38 -9.87 6.87
C VAL A 45 -15.18 -11.09 7.76
N LYS A 46 -14.00 -11.24 8.37
CA LYS A 46 -13.69 -12.31 9.32
C LYS A 46 -14.24 -12.06 10.73
N LYS A 47 -15.01 -10.98 10.95
CA LYS A 47 -15.54 -10.55 12.26
C LYS A 47 -14.44 -10.34 13.32
N MET A 48 -13.26 -9.93 12.87
CA MET A 48 -12.12 -9.58 13.70
C MET A 48 -12.02 -8.06 13.89
N ASP A 49 -11.27 -7.63 14.90
CA ASP A 49 -11.03 -6.22 15.15
C ASP A 49 -10.20 -5.59 14.02
N PRO A 50 -10.68 -4.54 13.33
CA PRO A 50 -9.92 -3.88 12.27
C PRO A 50 -8.73 -3.07 12.81
N GLY A 51 -8.60 -2.87 14.12
CA GLY A 51 -7.45 -2.22 14.77
C GLY A 51 -6.20 -3.12 14.86
N PHE A 52 -5.81 -3.75 13.75
CA PHE A 52 -4.67 -4.70 13.69
C PHE A 52 -3.32 -4.08 14.09
N GLU A 53 -3.24 -2.75 14.10
CA GLU A 53 -2.09 -2.02 14.62
C GLU A 53 -1.84 -2.31 16.10
N GLN A 54 -2.85 -2.77 16.85
CA GLN A 54 -2.76 -3.15 18.26
C GLN A 54 -2.50 -4.65 18.48
N TYR A 55 -2.51 -5.47 17.42
CA TYR A 55 -2.33 -6.92 17.58
C TYR A 55 -0.91 -7.26 18.04
N ASP A 56 -0.76 -8.31 18.85
CA ASP A 56 0.54 -8.90 19.11
C ASP A 56 1.19 -9.42 17.82
N THR A 57 2.52 -9.52 17.81
CA THR A 57 3.30 -10.00 16.65
C THR A 57 2.87 -11.39 16.22
N LEU A 58 2.63 -12.29 17.18
CA LEU A 58 2.18 -13.66 16.93
C LEU A 58 0.79 -13.70 16.27
N LYS A 59 -0.17 -12.95 16.84
CA LYS A 59 -1.53 -12.86 16.31
C LYS A 59 -1.54 -12.22 14.92
N LEU A 60 -0.71 -11.20 14.72
CA LEU A 60 -0.58 -10.54 13.43
C LEU A 60 -0.01 -11.49 12.36
N ASP A 61 1.02 -12.27 12.69
CA ASP A 61 1.62 -13.23 11.76
C ASP A 61 0.62 -14.31 11.32
N GLU A 62 -0.11 -14.89 12.28
CA GLU A 62 -1.17 -15.87 12.01
C GLU A 62 -2.24 -15.31 11.07
N VAL A 63 -2.78 -14.13 11.40
CA VAL A 63 -3.86 -13.52 10.62
C VAL A 63 -3.38 -13.07 9.24
N LEU A 64 -2.13 -12.60 9.13
CA LEU A 64 -1.51 -12.28 7.84
C LEU A 64 -1.31 -13.54 6.98
N GLY A 65 -0.95 -14.67 7.58
CA GLY A 65 -0.85 -15.96 6.89
C GLY A 65 -2.16 -16.34 6.21
N HIS A 66 -3.27 -16.29 6.95
CA HIS A 66 -4.60 -16.53 6.38
C HIS A 66 -4.97 -15.47 5.32
N PHE A 67 -4.69 -14.20 5.59
CA PHE A 67 -4.98 -13.13 4.65
C PHE A 67 -4.34 -13.33 3.28
N TYR A 68 -3.05 -13.68 3.20
CA TYR A 68 -2.38 -13.88 1.91
C TYR A 68 -2.92 -15.10 1.13
N MET A 69 -3.53 -16.06 1.82
CA MET A 69 -4.19 -17.22 1.19
C MET A 69 -5.60 -16.91 0.73
N ASP A 70 -6.32 -16.07 1.46
CA ASP A 70 -7.72 -15.75 1.23
C ASP A 70 -7.92 -14.56 0.30
N VAL A 71 -6.99 -13.60 0.28
CA VAL A 71 -7.13 -12.35 -0.46
C VAL A 71 -7.28 -12.62 -1.97
N ARG A 72 -8.33 -12.06 -2.54
CA ARG A 72 -8.63 -12.11 -3.98
C ARG A 72 -8.78 -10.69 -4.51
N LYS A 73 -8.55 -10.55 -5.80
CA LYS A 73 -8.86 -9.32 -6.52
C LYS A 73 -10.38 -9.16 -6.65
N ALA A 74 -10.82 -7.97 -7.08
CA ALA A 74 -12.23 -7.67 -7.29
C ALA A 74 -12.92 -8.56 -8.34
N ASP A 75 -12.16 -9.17 -9.25
CA ASP A 75 -12.62 -10.15 -10.24
C ASP A 75 -12.71 -11.59 -9.68
N GLY A 76 -12.40 -11.79 -8.39
CA GLY A 76 -12.38 -13.10 -7.74
C GLY A 76 -11.09 -13.89 -7.96
N ASN A 77 -10.17 -13.41 -8.80
CA ASN A 77 -8.92 -14.11 -9.10
C ASN A 77 -7.88 -13.94 -7.99
N ARG A 78 -6.92 -14.87 -7.93
CA ARG A 78 -5.76 -14.76 -7.04
C ARG A 78 -4.85 -13.62 -7.49
N TYR A 79 -4.23 -12.96 -6.51
CA TYR A 79 -3.13 -12.05 -6.81
C TYR A 79 -1.93 -12.81 -7.39
N LYS A 80 -1.21 -12.18 -8.32
CA LYS A 80 0.10 -12.71 -8.76
C LYS A 80 1.07 -12.63 -7.57
N THR A 81 2.06 -13.51 -7.54
CA THR A 81 3.08 -13.55 -6.47
C THR A 81 3.71 -12.19 -6.23
N ASN A 82 4.09 -11.47 -7.30
CA ASN A 82 4.68 -10.13 -7.18
C ASN A 82 3.71 -9.12 -6.54
N SER A 83 2.42 -9.20 -6.87
CA SER A 83 1.41 -8.31 -6.27
C SER A 83 1.19 -8.61 -4.79
N LEU A 84 1.21 -9.89 -4.38
CA LEU A 84 1.16 -10.27 -2.96
C LEU A 84 2.39 -9.79 -2.20
N GLN A 85 3.58 -9.92 -2.79
CA GLN A 85 4.80 -9.38 -2.21
C GLN A 85 4.71 -7.86 -2.04
N CYS A 86 4.26 -7.11 -3.06
CA CYS A 86 4.02 -5.67 -2.94
C CYS A 86 3.07 -5.36 -1.78
N LEU A 87 1.96 -6.09 -1.66
CA LEU A 87 0.99 -5.91 -0.57
C LEU A 87 1.64 -6.15 0.80
N ARG A 88 2.45 -7.21 0.93
CA ARG A 88 3.21 -7.53 2.15
C ARG A 88 4.20 -6.41 2.51
N TYR A 89 4.98 -5.93 1.55
CA TYR A 89 5.93 -4.85 1.79
C TYR A 89 5.22 -3.55 2.17
N SER A 90 4.11 -3.22 1.51
CA SER A 90 3.29 -2.05 1.80
C SER A 90 2.68 -2.11 3.20
N LEU A 91 2.15 -3.26 3.63
CA LEU A 91 1.64 -3.46 4.99
C LEU A 91 2.75 -3.36 6.04
N ASN A 92 3.90 -4.00 5.79
CA ASN A 92 5.03 -3.91 6.69
C ASN A 92 5.55 -2.46 6.83
N ARG A 93 5.60 -1.71 5.73
CA ARG A 93 5.96 -0.28 5.74
C ARG A 93 4.91 0.56 6.47
N TYR A 94 3.62 0.24 6.33
CA TYR A 94 2.54 0.88 7.06
C TYR A 94 2.69 0.71 8.58
N LEU A 95 2.93 -0.51 9.05
CA LEU A 95 3.09 -0.84 10.47
C LEU A 95 4.36 -0.27 11.11
N LYS A 96 5.42 -0.12 10.30
CA LYS A 96 6.69 0.49 10.73
C LYS A 96 6.69 2.02 10.62
N ALA A 97 5.72 2.61 9.93
CA ALA A 97 5.61 4.05 9.84
C ALA A 97 5.05 4.65 11.15
N PRO A 98 5.40 5.90 11.48
CA PRO A 98 4.72 6.64 12.54
C PRO A 98 3.21 6.73 12.22
N PRO A 99 2.32 6.62 13.21
CA PRO A 99 2.57 6.57 14.66
C PRO A 99 2.80 5.16 15.25
N TYR A 100 2.67 4.10 14.44
CA TYR A 100 2.56 2.73 14.96
C TYR A 100 3.92 2.12 15.34
N ASN A 101 5.01 2.49 14.65
CA ASN A 101 6.40 2.15 14.99
C ASN A 101 6.62 0.73 15.54
N LYS A 102 5.91 -0.28 15.02
CA LYS A 102 6.03 -1.66 15.53
C LYS A 102 7.44 -2.18 15.29
N LYS A 103 8.17 -2.44 16.38
CA LYS A 103 9.44 -3.17 16.33
C LYS A 103 9.12 -4.66 16.27
N ASN A 104 9.73 -5.34 15.28
CA ASN A 104 9.71 -6.81 15.18
C ASN A 104 10.33 -7.44 16.42
#